data_AF-F8DPX1-F1
#
_entry.id   AF-F8DPX1-F1
#
_cell.length_a   1.000
_cell.length_b   1.000
_cell.length_c   1.000
_cell.angle_alpha   90.00
_cell.angle_beta   90.00
_cell.angle_gamma   90.00
#
_symmetry.space_group_name_H-M   'P 1'
#
loop_
_entity.id
_entity.type
_entity.pdbx_description
1 polymer ?
#
loop_
_entity_poly.entity_id
_entity_poly.type
_entity_poly.pdbx_seq_one_letter_code
_entity_poly.pdbx_strand_id
1 'polypeptide(L)'
;MKINNSYSGPKFSKTVKIKHHIDRFAFNFSFLTKDSKYNLDSRSKTINKKVRLKLLDRITQLSQDDRVVILNRDKREGLEKMPENKVRLSIHPDFKKSKRYDECDDDFWVFRLGDLGRAIGKINENIFYIMSIDASFDQYNHGS
;
A
#
# COMPACT_ATOMS: atom_id res chain seq x y z
N MET A 1 26.36 36.92 -52.62
CA MET A 1 25.51 37.57 -51.60
C MET A 1 25.36 36.59 -50.44
N LYS A 2 26.00 36.83 -49.28
CA LYS A 2 25.94 35.91 -48.13
C LYS A 2 24.79 36.34 -47.22
N ILE A 3 23.79 35.47 -47.06
CA ILE A 3 22.65 35.72 -46.16
C ILE A 3 23.09 35.32 -44.75
N ASN A 4 23.33 36.31 -43.89
CA ASN A 4 23.57 36.08 -42.46
C ASN A 4 22.22 35.85 -41.79
N ASN A 5 21.92 34.60 -41.44
CA ASN A 5 20.69 34.27 -40.74
C ASN A 5 20.84 34.59 -39.25
N SER A 6 20.26 35.70 -38.80
CA SER A 6 20.37 36.24 -37.43
C SER A 6 19.26 35.77 -36.49
N TYR A 7 18.55 34.70 -36.83
CA TYR A 7 17.44 34.22 -36.00
C TYR A 7 17.94 33.38 -34.83
N SER A 8 17.92 33.95 -33.62
CA SER A 8 17.98 33.18 -32.38
C SER A 8 16.55 32.92 -31.89
N GLY A 9 16.06 31.70 -32.09
CA GLY A 9 14.75 31.29 -31.57
C GLY A 9 14.64 31.41 -30.05
N PRO A 10 13.42 31.27 -29.49
CA PRO A 10 13.19 31.42 -28.06
C PRO A 10 14.07 30.47 -27.24
N LYS A 11 14.84 31.03 -26.31
CA LYS A 11 15.69 30.27 -25.39
C LYS A 11 14.84 29.77 -24.23
N PHE A 12 14.36 28.54 -24.30
CA PHE A 12 13.72 27.89 -23.16
C PHE A 12 14.77 27.58 -22.09
N SER A 13 14.46 27.92 -20.83
CA SER A 13 15.28 27.53 -19.68
C SER A 13 15.41 26.00 -19.64
N LYS A 14 16.65 25.49 -19.70
CA LYS A 14 16.94 24.05 -19.67
C LYS A 14 16.60 23.37 -18.33
N THR A 15 16.28 24.14 -17.29
CA THR A 15 16.05 23.63 -15.94
C THR A 15 14.66 24.04 -15.46
N VAL A 16 13.67 23.22 -15.80
CA VAL A 16 12.42 23.18 -15.04
C VAL A 16 12.75 22.49 -13.71
N LYS A 17 12.69 23.21 -12.59
CA LYS A 17 12.76 22.58 -11.26
C LYS A 17 11.46 21.80 -11.06
N ILE A 18 11.48 20.50 -11.34
CA ILE A 18 10.38 19.61 -10.99
C ILE A 18 10.34 19.55 -9.46
N LYS A 19 9.30 20.13 -8.87
CA LYS A 19 9.08 20.07 -7.43
C LYS A 19 8.42 18.73 -7.14
N HIS A 20 9.18 17.76 -6.62
CA HIS A 20 8.59 16.51 -6.14
C HIS A 20 7.64 16.83 -4.99
N HIS A 21 6.35 16.61 -5.20
CA HIS A 21 5.38 16.57 -4.11
C HIS A 21 5.62 15.28 -3.33
N ILE A 22 5.84 15.41 -2.03
CA ILE A 22 6.02 14.27 -1.13
C ILE A 22 4.67 13.54 -1.05
N ASP A 23 4.60 12.34 -1.62
CA ASP A 23 3.40 11.54 -1.67
C ASP A 23 3.55 10.33 -0.76
N ARG A 24 3.16 10.46 0.51
CA ARG A 24 3.34 9.44 1.55
C ARG A 24 2.08 8.63 1.77
N PHE A 25 2.25 7.36 2.14
CA PHE A 25 1.13 6.50 2.48
C PHE A 25 0.38 6.97 3.73
N ALA A 26 -0.94 7.09 3.61
CA ALA A 26 -1.88 7.10 4.72
C ALA A 26 -2.50 5.71 4.88
N PHE A 27 -2.73 5.27 6.12
CA PHE A 27 -3.30 3.95 6.40
C PHE A 27 -4.71 4.07 6.96
N ASN A 28 -5.67 3.40 6.32
CA ASN A 28 -7.08 3.44 6.69
C ASN A 28 -7.55 2.07 7.20
N PHE A 29 -8.25 2.06 8.33
CA PHE A 29 -8.74 0.85 9.00
C PHE A 29 -10.27 0.70 8.99
N SER A 30 -11.00 1.60 8.31
CA SER A 30 -12.46 1.65 8.34
C SER A 30 -13.14 0.41 7.76
N PHE A 31 -12.40 -0.44 7.03
CA PHE A 31 -12.93 -1.56 6.26
C PHE A 31 -12.21 -2.88 6.55
N LEU A 32 -11.70 -3.05 7.77
CA LEU A 32 -11.23 -4.35 8.24
C LEU A 32 -12.33 -5.42 8.08
N THR A 33 -11.92 -6.64 7.75
CA THR A 33 -12.82 -7.79 7.69
C THR A 33 -13.58 -7.98 9.00
N LYS A 34 -14.81 -8.48 8.91
CA LYS A 34 -15.63 -8.84 10.08
C LYS A 34 -15.15 -10.11 10.76
N ASP A 35 -14.27 -10.88 10.13
CA ASP A 35 -13.68 -12.07 10.74
C ASP A 35 -12.68 -11.69 11.83
N SER A 36 -13.03 -12.02 13.09
CA SER A 36 -12.22 -11.76 14.28
C SER A 36 -10.81 -12.38 14.21
N LYS A 37 -10.60 -13.41 13.40
CA LYS A 37 -9.30 -14.05 13.21
C LYS A 37 -8.31 -13.14 12.47
N TYR A 38 -8.80 -12.21 11.65
CA TYR A 38 -7.94 -11.38 10.81
C TYR A 38 -8.14 -9.87 11.01
N ASN A 39 -8.71 -9.46 12.14
CA ASN A 39 -8.94 -8.06 12.45
C ASN A 39 -8.42 -7.69 13.85
N LEU A 40 -8.67 -6.44 14.26
CA LEU A 40 -8.22 -5.90 15.54
C LEU A 40 -9.21 -6.13 16.70
N ASP A 41 -10.18 -7.04 16.55
CA ASP A 41 -11.13 -7.39 17.61
C ASP A 41 -10.38 -7.88 18.87
N SER A 42 -10.83 -7.45 20.05
CA SER A 42 -10.24 -7.83 21.33
C SER A 42 -10.33 -9.34 21.59
N ARG A 43 -11.28 -10.03 20.95
CA ARG A 43 -11.50 -11.48 21.02
C ARG A 43 -10.61 -12.28 20.07
N SER A 44 -9.83 -11.62 19.20
CA SER A 44 -8.94 -12.29 18.26
C SER A 44 -7.91 -13.15 19.01
N LYS A 45 -7.84 -14.44 18.68
CA LYS A 45 -6.85 -15.38 19.25
C LYS A 45 -5.50 -15.33 18.52
N THR A 46 -5.50 -14.86 17.28
CA THR A 46 -4.34 -14.79 16.38
C THR A 46 -3.65 -13.42 16.48
N ILE A 47 -4.40 -12.34 16.63
CA ILE A 47 -3.87 -10.96 16.64
C ILE A 47 -3.55 -10.50 18.06
N ASN A 48 -2.48 -11.07 18.61
CA ASN A 48 -1.99 -10.75 19.96
C ASN A 48 -1.23 -9.39 20.03
N LYS A 49 -0.82 -8.99 21.24
CA LYS A 49 -0.09 -7.73 21.49
C LYS A 49 1.17 -7.57 20.62
N LYS A 50 1.92 -8.65 20.38
CA LYS A 50 3.15 -8.63 19.58
C LYS A 50 2.87 -8.32 18.12
N VAL A 51 1.82 -8.94 17.55
CA VAL A 51 1.38 -8.66 16.17
C VAL A 51 0.91 -7.21 16.04
N ARG A 52 0.12 -6.72 17.00
CA ARG A 52 -0.38 -5.33 17.01
C ARG A 52 0.75 -4.30 17.06
N LEU A 53 1.73 -4.51 17.94
CA LEU A 53 2.89 -3.63 18.02
C LEU A 53 3.66 -3.63 16.69
N LYS A 54 3.91 -4.81 16.14
CA LYS A 54 4.63 -4.93 14.86
C LYS A 54 3.88 -4.28 13.70
N LEU A 55 2.54 -4.37 13.69
CA LEU A 55 1.70 -3.67 12.72
C LEU A 55 1.90 -2.15 12.80
N LEU A 56 1.84 -1.57 14.00
CA LEU A 56 2.06 -0.14 14.22
C LEU A 56 3.48 0.29 13.82
N ASP A 57 4.50 -0.50 14.16
CA ASP A 57 5.87 -0.23 13.74
C ASP A 57 5.99 -0.19 12.21
N ARG A 58 5.40 -1.17 11.51
CA ARG A 58 5.47 -1.25 10.04
C ARG A 58 4.71 -0.12 9.37
N ILE A 59 3.52 0.22 9.86
CA ILE A 59 2.76 1.39 9.40
C ILE A 59 3.56 2.68 9.56
N THR A 60 4.22 2.83 10.72
CA THR A 60 5.06 4.01 10.99
C THR A 60 6.22 4.09 10.02
N GLN A 61 6.92 2.97 9.77
CA GLN A 61 8.04 2.92 8.82
C GLN A 61 7.59 3.24 7.39
N LEU A 62 6.49 2.63 6.93
CA LEU A 62 6.00 2.81 5.56
C LEU A 62 5.43 4.20 5.30
N SER A 63 5.02 4.94 6.34
CA SER A 63 4.48 6.31 6.20
C SER A 63 5.55 7.41 6.21
N GLN A 64 6.81 7.10 6.53
CA GLN A 64 7.88 8.10 6.56
C GLN A 64 8.42 8.47 5.17
N ASP A 65 8.37 7.53 4.23
CA ASP A 65 8.98 7.68 2.91
C ASP A 65 7.94 7.90 1.81
N ASP A 66 8.40 8.48 0.71
CA ASP A 66 7.57 8.64 -0.50
C ASP A 66 7.09 7.27 -1.01
N ARG A 67 5.84 7.21 -1.49
CA ARG A 67 5.19 6.02 -2.01
C ARG A 67 6.05 5.34 -3.07
N VAL A 68 6.67 6.11 -3.97
CA VAL A 68 7.51 5.56 -5.03
C VAL A 68 8.72 4.83 -4.44
N VAL A 69 9.31 5.34 -3.36
CA VAL A 69 10.42 4.67 -2.66
C VAL A 69 9.93 3.36 -2.04
N ILE A 70 8.77 3.38 -1.37
CA ILE A 70 8.19 2.18 -0.74
C ILE A 70 7.88 1.08 -1.77
N LEU A 71 7.30 1.45 -2.91
CA LEU A 71 6.93 0.51 -3.97
C LEU A 71 8.14 -0.12 -4.68
N ASN A 72 9.31 0.54 -4.63
CA ASN A 72 10.56 0.02 -5.20
C ASN A 72 11.39 -0.83 -4.20
N ARG A 73 11.00 -0.90 -2.92
CA ARG A 73 11.65 -1.77 -1.95
C ARG A 73 11.29 -3.23 -2.20
N ASP A 74 12.15 -4.14 -1.75
CA ASP A 74 11.81 -5.55 -1.77
C ASP A 74 10.65 -5.86 -0.80
N LYS A 75 9.97 -6.99 -1.02
CA LYS A 75 8.78 -7.38 -0.24
C LYS A 75 8.97 -7.50 1.28
N ARG A 76 10.20 -7.64 1.79
CA ARG A 76 10.47 -7.67 3.23
C ARG A 76 10.35 -6.28 3.85
N GLU A 77 10.75 -5.26 3.10
CA GLU A 77 10.83 -3.88 3.57
C GLU A 77 9.74 -2.96 2.99
N GLY A 78 9.23 -3.28 1.80
CA GLY A 78 8.18 -2.56 1.07
C GLY A 78 6.86 -3.33 1.00
N LEU A 79 6.26 -3.32 -0.19
CA LEU A 79 4.98 -3.96 -0.50
C LEU A 79 5.14 -5.10 -1.52
N GLU A 80 4.23 -6.06 -1.44
CA GLU A 80 4.11 -7.20 -2.35
C GLU A 80 2.72 -7.15 -3.01
N LYS A 81 2.67 -7.08 -4.34
CA LYS A 81 1.42 -7.08 -5.11
C LYS A 81 0.96 -8.52 -5.32
N MET A 82 -0.29 -8.81 -4.97
CA MET A 82 -0.87 -10.15 -4.97
C MET A 82 -2.16 -10.20 -5.79
N PRO A 83 -2.24 -11.08 -6.79
CA PRO A 83 -3.46 -11.23 -7.57
C PRO A 83 -4.67 -11.53 -6.69
N GLU A 84 -5.79 -10.86 -6.94
CA GLU A 84 -6.98 -10.96 -6.09
C GLU A 84 -7.47 -12.41 -5.92
N ASN A 85 -7.40 -13.20 -6.99
CA ASN A 85 -7.79 -14.61 -6.98
C ASN A 85 -6.88 -15.54 -6.14
N LYS A 86 -5.73 -15.05 -5.66
CA LYS A 86 -4.82 -15.81 -4.79
C LYS A 86 -5.09 -15.56 -3.31
N VAL A 87 -5.93 -14.58 -2.97
CA VAL A 87 -6.18 -14.17 -1.59
C VAL A 87 -7.58 -14.58 -1.14
N ARG A 88 -7.65 -15.34 -0.06
CA ARG A 88 -8.88 -15.76 0.62
C ARG A 88 -9.26 -14.71 1.67
N LEU A 89 -9.87 -13.62 1.22
CA LEU A 89 -10.28 -12.51 2.07
C LEU A 89 -11.75 -12.15 1.85
N SER A 90 -12.50 -12.09 2.95
CA SER A 90 -13.87 -11.56 2.92
C SER A 90 -13.82 -10.04 3.05
N ILE A 91 -14.09 -9.35 1.93
CA ILE A 91 -14.10 -7.88 1.88
C ILE A 91 -15.25 -7.32 2.73
N HIS A 92 -14.99 -6.26 3.50
CA HIS A 92 -16.03 -5.59 4.29
C HIS A 92 -17.12 -5.03 3.35
N PRO A 93 -18.42 -5.31 3.59
CA PRO A 93 -19.50 -4.96 2.66
C PRO A 93 -19.60 -3.45 2.41
N ASP A 94 -19.34 -2.63 3.43
CA ASP A 94 -19.40 -1.17 3.29
C ASP A 94 -18.30 -0.62 2.37
N PHE A 95 -17.18 -1.34 2.20
CA PHE A 95 -16.13 -0.93 1.28
C PHE A 95 -16.66 -0.94 -0.16
N LYS A 96 -17.30 -2.05 -0.55
CA LYS A 96 -17.96 -2.20 -1.86
C LYS A 96 -19.15 -1.26 -2.00
N LYS A 97 -20.03 -1.18 -0.99
CA LYS A 97 -21.20 -0.29 -1.01
C LYS A 97 -20.81 1.18 -1.20
N SER A 98 -19.65 1.58 -0.68
CA SER A 98 -19.14 2.94 -0.81
C SER A 98 -18.43 3.24 -2.13
N LYS A 99 -18.35 2.27 -3.06
CA LYS A 99 -17.62 2.33 -4.34
C LYS A 99 -16.09 2.45 -4.25
N ARG A 100 -15.53 2.60 -3.06
CA ARG A 100 -14.06 2.63 -2.83
C ARG A 100 -13.33 1.42 -3.38
N TYR A 101 -13.97 0.25 -3.37
CA TYR A 101 -13.37 -0.95 -3.95
C TYR A 101 -13.09 -0.80 -5.44
N ASP A 102 -13.97 -0.11 -6.17
CA ASP A 102 -13.86 0.11 -7.63
C ASP A 102 -12.86 1.23 -7.97
N GLU A 103 -12.52 2.08 -6.98
CA GLU A 103 -11.53 3.15 -7.10
C GLU A 103 -10.10 2.70 -6.76
N CYS A 104 -9.95 1.50 -6.19
CA CYS A 104 -8.65 0.95 -5.84
C CYS A 104 -8.02 0.18 -7.00
N ASP A 105 -6.73 -0.10 -6.87
CA ASP A 105 -6.04 -1.07 -7.72
C ASP A 105 -6.76 -2.44 -7.77
N ASP A 106 -6.69 -3.10 -8.92
CA ASP A 106 -7.32 -4.40 -9.16
C ASP A 106 -6.81 -5.49 -8.20
N ASP A 107 -5.54 -5.48 -7.84
CA ASP A 107 -4.91 -6.50 -7.01
C ASP A 107 -4.80 -6.08 -5.54
N PHE A 108 -4.52 -7.05 -4.68
CA PHE A 108 -4.18 -6.76 -3.30
C PHE A 108 -2.72 -6.34 -3.17
N TRP A 109 -2.46 -5.56 -2.15
CA TRP A 109 -1.13 -5.20 -1.69
C TRP A 109 -0.90 -5.74 -0.29
N VAL A 110 0.32 -6.21 -0.05
CA VAL A 110 0.69 -6.85 1.21
C VAL A 110 1.96 -6.23 1.74
N PHE A 111 2.00 -5.92 3.04
CA PHE A 111 3.26 -5.70 3.74
C PHE A 111 3.48 -6.73 4.85
N ARG A 112 4.75 -7.08 5.05
CA ARG A 112 5.15 -8.10 6.01
C ARG A 112 5.29 -7.52 7.41
N LEU A 113 4.83 -8.27 8.41
CA LEU A 113 5.03 -8.02 9.84
C LEU A 113 6.20 -8.85 10.38
N GLY A 114 7.30 -8.96 9.61
CA GLY A 114 8.35 -9.95 9.88
C GLY A 114 7.81 -11.37 9.77
N ASP A 115 8.15 -12.25 10.71
CA ASP A 115 7.63 -13.63 10.75
C ASP A 115 6.33 -13.75 11.57
N LEU A 116 5.72 -12.63 11.96
CA LEU A 116 4.51 -12.62 12.81
C LEU A 116 3.21 -12.56 12.01
N GLY A 117 3.27 -12.17 10.74
CA GLY A 117 2.09 -12.09 9.90
C GLY A 117 2.24 -11.16 8.70
N ARG A 118 1.10 -10.86 8.08
CA ARG A 118 0.98 -10.04 6.88
C ARG A 118 -0.22 -9.10 7.05
N ALA A 119 -0.09 -7.86 6.62
CA ALA A 119 -1.24 -6.98 6.47
C ALA A 119 -1.62 -6.93 4.99
N ILE A 120 -2.89 -7.17 4.69
CA ILE A 120 -3.43 -7.25 3.33
C ILE A 120 -4.39 -6.08 3.14
N GLY A 121 -4.26 -5.40 2.01
CA GLY A 121 -5.08 -4.24 1.71
C GLY A 121 -5.19 -3.92 0.22
N LYS A 122 -5.92 -2.86 -0.06
CA LYS A 122 -6.08 -2.24 -1.38
C LYS A 122 -5.52 -0.81 -1.31
N ILE A 123 -4.97 -0.33 -2.42
CA ILE A 123 -4.44 1.03 -2.53
C ILE A 123 -5.35 1.84 -3.44
N ASN A 124 -5.69 3.05 -3.01
CA ASN A 124 -6.24 4.12 -3.85
C ASN A 124 -5.34 5.35 -3.65
N GLU A 125 -4.67 5.78 -4.72
CA GLU A 125 -3.64 6.82 -4.68
C GLU A 125 -2.59 6.56 -3.57
N ASN A 126 -2.60 7.36 -2.51
CA ASN A 126 -1.69 7.25 -1.37
C ASN A 126 -2.36 6.66 -0.12
N ILE A 127 -3.59 6.18 -0.23
CA ILE A 127 -4.31 5.55 0.88
C ILE A 127 -4.20 4.04 0.76
N PHE A 128 -3.60 3.42 1.77
CA PHE A 128 -3.60 1.97 1.96
C PHE A 128 -4.77 1.60 2.87
N TYR A 129 -5.82 0.99 2.31
CA TYR A 129 -6.92 0.42 3.07
C TYR A 129 -6.51 -0.94 3.63
N ILE A 130 -6.26 -1.02 4.93
CA ILE A 130 -5.99 -2.28 5.60
C ILE A 130 -7.31 -3.04 5.72
N MET A 131 -7.40 -4.16 5.02
CA MET A 131 -8.60 -4.99 4.96
C MET A 131 -8.49 -6.21 5.88
N SER A 132 -7.27 -6.69 6.12
CA SER A 132 -7.04 -7.90 6.93
C SER A 132 -5.62 -7.95 7.48
N ILE A 133 -5.46 -8.62 8.61
CA ILE A 133 -4.18 -8.91 9.27
C ILE A 133 -4.08 -10.42 9.42
N ASP A 134 -3.25 -11.06 8.60
CA ASP A 134 -3.03 -12.50 8.59
C ASP A 134 -1.84 -12.87 9.47
N ALA A 135 -2.10 -13.28 10.72
CA ALA A 135 -1.06 -13.84 11.60
C ALA A 135 -1.06 -15.38 11.61
N SER A 136 -2.00 -16.02 10.93
CA SER A 136 -2.10 -17.48 10.81
C SER A 136 -1.48 -18.03 9.53
N PHE A 137 -1.11 -17.16 8.59
CA PHE A 137 -0.46 -17.50 7.32
C PHE A 137 -1.31 -18.43 6.45
N ASP A 138 -2.62 -18.17 6.39
CA ASP A 138 -3.56 -19.02 5.67
C ASP A 138 -4.55 -18.25 4.77
N GLN A 139 -4.36 -16.92 4.62
CA GLN A 139 -5.14 -16.15 3.65
C GLN A 139 -4.61 -16.24 2.22
N TYR A 140 -3.35 -16.62 2.01
CA TYR A 140 -2.80 -16.91 0.67
C TYR A 140 -1.55 -17.80 0.76
N ASN A 141 -1.03 -18.25 -0.38
CA ASN A 141 0.21 -19.04 -0.40
C ASN A 141 1.43 -18.13 -0.20
N HIS A 142 2.21 -18.38 0.86
CA HIS A 142 3.36 -17.56 1.21
C HIS A 142 4.68 -17.97 0.54
N GLY A 143 4.66 -19.00 -0.32
CA GLY A 143 5.83 -19.58 -0.96
C GLY A 143 6.64 -20.37 0.05
N SER A 144 6.37 -21.68 0.14
CA SER A 144 7.26 -22.66 0.76
C SER A 144 8.40 -23.00 -0.20
#